data_AF-A7MTZ2-F1
#
_entry.id   AF-A7MTZ2-F1
#
_cell.length_a   1.000
_cell.length_b   1.000
_cell.length_c   1.000
_cell.angle_alpha   90.00
_cell.angle_beta   90.00
_cell.angle_gamma   90.00
#
_symmetry.space_group_name_H-M   'P 1'
#
loop_
_entity.id
_entity.type
_entity.pdbx_description
1 polymer ?
#
loop_
_entity_poly.entity_id
_entity_poly.type
_entity_poly.pdbx_seq_one_letter_code
_entity_poly.pdbx_strand_id
1 'polypeptide(L)'
;MDTSKLYLPDFPQQHKVKDVDVVTLYHERRFEELDAVVVCKDKDGHVTATFEQNNWDCLPFSRRKCYNNLNFEEFNSFPTLQRELKLLSFGWLFNKSPKQKKAIKFSSVRTRLDNMKVGYRFLQENNHNSLECLSSSMVWVEFERFLQKGSYAQGTIESIFVAINTAINDESWHKLNLGITPIKSNIEATRISFHEAQQTLVIPERLCDSIYGKAMKLVNHAHTHRQLILDTENTLQKNYIEGVRNLEKKIKQGKHYSFMNEDGSIDTDKFFSTAQECQPLKVKNIIVPLAMKVPHTKLETGHDFRRYLTQLINACYIICGGFSGMRDSEIDKLTPKSYYKDSFEGRDFHMLQSHTFKLGNQRETWVTAPSSKIAIELMSTLTEEWRKEVVYPDKKYKDSIWVYRANRSKPPTLITGWNKRLQRFCKQFNFIVTEEDFVECFESNPRSLNRVKKDVTVGSPWHITTHQFTTPPKR
;
A
#
# COMPACT_ATOMS: atom_id res chain seq x y z
N MET A 1 16.07 -25.04 -6.74
CA MET A 1 15.24 -23.85 -6.44
C MET A 1 15.81 -22.60 -7.13
N ASP A 2 15.00 -21.84 -7.87
CA ASP A 2 15.42 -20.54 -8.45
C ASP A 2 15.04 -19.38 -7.51
N THR A 3 16.03 -18.75 -6.89
CA THR A 3 15.83 -17.60 -5.98
C THR A 3 16.27 -16.26 -6.59
N SER A 4 16.60 -16.23 -7.88
CA SER A 4 17.16 -15.06 -8.58
C SER A 4 16.26 -13.81 -8.54
N LYS A 5 14.94 -13.98 -8.34
CA LYS A 5 13.97 -12.89 -8.20
C LYS A 5 13.66 -12.51 -6.75
N LEU A 6 13.96 -13.39 -5.80
CA LEU A 6 13.66 -13.19 -4.39
C LEU A 6 14.69 -12.29 -3.73
N TYR A 7 15.98 -12.58 -3.93
CA TYR A 7 17.06 -11.85 -3.27
C TYR A 7 17.64 -10.74 -4.16
N LEU A 8 18.12 -9.67 -3.52
CA LEU A 8 18.98 -8.69 -4.19
C LEU A 8 20.38 -9.27 -4.41
N PRO A 9 21.15 -8.77 -5.39
CA PRO A 9 22.54 -9.19 -5.60
C PRO A 9 23.42 -9.01 -4.34
N ASP A 10 23.13 -8.00 -3.51
CA ASP A 10 23.85 -7.68 -2.27
C ASP A 10 23.36 -8.46 -1.04
N PHE A 11 22.45 -9.42 -1.19
CA PHE A 11 21.90 -10.16 -0.06
C PHE A 11 22.90 -11.23 0.44
N PRO A 12 23.22 -11.28 1.75
CA PRO A 12 24.23 -12.22 2.27
C PRO A 12 23.90 -13.68 1.95
N GLN A 13 24.85 -14.37 1.31
CA GLN A 13 24.63 -15.75 0.84
C GLN A 13 24.29 -16.71 2.00
N GLN A 14 24.93 -16.52 3.15
CA GLN A 14 24.71 -17.34 4.36
C GLN A 14 23.31 -17.16 4.98
N HIS A 15 22.61 -16.07 4.64
CA HIS A 15 21.26 -15.79 5.14
C HIS A 15 20.17 -16.24 4.15
N LYS A 16 20.53 -16.68 2.94
CA LYS A 16 19.55 -17.22 1.99
C LYS A 16 18.99 -18.53 2.53
N VAL A 17 17.68 -18.70 2.42
CA VAL A 17 17.01 -19.95 2.82
C VAL A 17 17.49 -21.12 1.97
N LYS A 18 17.60 -22.29 2.62
CA LYS A 18 18.02 -23.53 1.98
C LYS A 18 16.82 -24.20 1.30
N ASP A 19 17.10 -24.98 0.27
CA ASP A 19 16.08 -25.82 -0.34
C ASP A 19 15.75 -26.99 0.61
N VAL A 20 14.47 -27.16 0.95
CA VAL A 20 13.97 -28.23 1.81
C VAL A 20 12.84 -28.94 1.07
N ASP A 21 12.80 -30.27 1.15
CA ASP A 21 11.76 -31.06 0.52
C ASP A 21 10.46 -31.04 1.33
N VAL A 22 9.78 -29.89 1.29
CA VAL A 22 8.49 -29.67 1.96
C VAL A 22 7.40 -30.60 1.46
N VAL A 23 7.53 -31.15 0.24
CA VAL A 23 6.55 -32.06 -0.36
C VAL A 23 6.61 -33.40 0.36
N THR A 24 7.81 -33.95 0.55
CA THR A 24 7.99 -35.19 1.30
C THR A 24 7.51 -35.03 2.74
N LEU A 25 7.90 -33.96 3.44
CA LEU A 25 7.45 -33.70 4.82
C LEU A 25 5.93 -33.61 4.93
N TYR A 26 5.26 -32.97 3.96
CA TYR A 26 3.80 -32.85 3.91
C TYR A 26 3.11 -34.21 3.76
N HIS A 27 3.53 -35.02 2.78
CA HIS A 27 2.89 -36.30 2.47
C HIS A 27 3.19 -37.40 3.50
N GLU A 28 4.38 -37.37 4.10
CA GLU A 28 4.75 -38.25 5.21
C GLU A 28 4.15 -37.81 6.57
N ARG A 29 3.39 -36.70 6.58
CA ARG A 29 2.78 -36.11 7.80
C ARG A 29 3.79 -35.76 8.90
N ARG A 30 5.03 -35.44 8.51
CA ARG A 30 6.10 -34.98 9.40
C ARG A 30 5.92 -33.49 9.70
N PHE A 31 4.79 -33.16 10.33
CA PHE A 31 4.34 -31.79 10.46
C PHE A 31 5.22 -30.95 11.37
N GLU A 32 5.80 -31.51 12.44
CA GLU A 32 6.74 -30.79 13.29
C GLU A 32 7.98 -30.32 12.50
N GLU A 33 8.52 -31.19 11.64
CA GLU A 33 9.64 -30.85 10.77
C GLU A 33 9.24 -29.87 9.66
N LEU A 34 8.03 -30.03 9.10
CA LEU A 34 7.48 -29.11 8.12
C LEU A 34 7.33 -27.70 8.72
N ASP A 35 6.76 -27.61 9.91
CA ASP A 35 6.48 -26.36 10.63
C ASP A 35 7.78 -25.60 10.95
N ALA A 36 8.86 -26.33 11.25
CA ALA A 36 10.20 -25.77 11.47
C ALA A 36 10.89 -25.23 10.19
N VAL A 37 10.35 -25.49 8.99
CA VAL A 37 10.96 -25.03 7.74
C VAL A 37 10.98 -23.50 7.68
N VAL A 38 12.20 -22.95 7.57
CA VAL A 38 12.40 -21.50 7.41
C VAL A 38 12.01 -21.07 6.00
N VAL A 39 11.03 -20.19 5.90
CA VAL A 39 10.53 -19.62 4.65
C VAL A 39 11.25 -18.31 4.30
N CYS A 40 11.55 -17.47 5.30
CA CYS A 40 12.22 -16.19 5.07
C CYS A 40 13.15 -15.80 6.20
N LYS A 41 14.27 -15.16 5.84
CA LYS A 41 15.20 -14.51 6.75
C LYS A 41 15.48 -13.09 6.28
N ASP A 42 15.71 -12.18 7.23
CA ASP A 42 16.14 -10.82 6.92
C ASP A 42 17.63 -10.76 6.51
N LYS A 43 18.12 -9.54 6.25
CA LYS A 43 19.51 -9.31 5.87
C LYS A 43 20.51 -9.61 7.00
N ASP A 44 20.06 -9.62 8.24
CA ASP A 44 20.88 -9.86 9.44
C ASP A 44 20.85 -11.34 9.86
N GLY A 45 20.01 -12.15 9.20
CA GLY A 45 19.90 -13.60 9.40
C GLY A 45 18.77 -14.00 10.35
N HIS A 46 18.00 -13.05 10.87
CA HIS A 46 16.83 -13.36 11.72
C HIS A 46 15.74 -14.02 10.89
N VAL A 47 15.11 -15.05 11.45
CA VAL A 47 13.99 -15.74 10.82
C VAL A 47 12.75 -14.86 10.92
N THR A 48 12.20 -14.46 9.77
CA THR A 48 11.00 -13.62 9.67
C THR A 48 9.75 -14.41 9.28
N ALA A 49 9.94 -15.61 8.74
CA ALA A 49 8.85 -16.52 8.41
C ALA A 49 9.27 -17.98 8.55
N THR A 50 8.48 -18.80 9.24
CA THR A 50 8.52 -20.27 9.21
C THR A 50 7.21 -20.82 8.63
N PHE A 51 7.20 -22.08 8.19
CA PHE A 51 6.00 -22.71 7.64
C PHE A 51 4.87 -22.79 8.69
N GLU A 52 5.23 -23.01 9.96
CA GLU A 52 4.30 -23.00 11.11
C GLU A 52 3.46 -21.71 11.15
N GLN A 53 4.11 -20.57 10.98
CA GLN A 53 3.47 -19.26 11.12
C GLN A 53 2.37 -19.06 10.08
N ASN A 54 1.30 -18.38 10.49
CA ASN A 54 0.15 -18.10 9.63
C ASN A 54 0.30 -16.77 8.87
N ASN A 55 1.31 -15.98 9.17
CA ASN A 55 1.59 -14.73 8.49
C ASN A 55 3.07 -14.62 8.16
N TRP A 56 3.46 -15.06 6.96
CA TRP A 56 4.86 -15.10 6.54
C TRP A 56 5.35 -13.70 6.18
N ASP A 57 6.16 -13.06 7.02
CA ASP A 57 6.81 -11.79 6.67
C ASP A 57 7.96 -12.03 5.69
N CYS A 58 7.71 -11.65 4.43
CA CYS A 58 8.62 -11.78 3.31
C CYS A 58 9.12 -10.41 2.83
N LEU A 59 9.34 -9.45 3.74
CA LEU A 59 9.92 -8.15 3.42
C LEU A 59 11.17 -8.22 2.52
N PRO A 60 12.15 -9.12 2.77
CA PRO A 60 13.32 -9.27 1.90
C PRO A 60 13.01 -9.61 0.44
N PHE A 61 11.93 -10.36 0.20
CA PHE A 61 11.51 -10.78 -1.14
C PHE A 61 10.66 -9.70 -1.83
N SER A 62 9.70 -9.16 -1.08
CA SER A 62 8.75 -8.18 -1.58
C SER A 62 9.42 -6.84 -1.87
N ARG A 63 10.31 -6.38 -0.98
CA ARG A 63 10.92 -5.04 -0.96
C ARG A 63 9.87 -3.92 -1.09
N ARG A 64 8.68 -4.16 -0.51
CA ARG A 64 7.57 -3.20 -0.54
C ARG A 64 7.32 -2.65 0.86
N LYS A 65 6.90 -1.39 0.91
CA LYS A 65 6.49 -0.69 2.15
C LYS A 65 5.18 -1.20 2.75
N CYS A 66 4.45 -2.01 2.00
CA CYS A 66 3.23 -2.67 2.44
C CYS A 66 3.01 -3.92 1.57
N TYR A 67 2.15 -4.81 2.04
CA TYR A 67 1.81 -6.07 1.35
C TYR A 67 3.05 -6.95 1.11
N ASN A 68 3.90 -7.04 2.13
CA ASN A 68 5.10 -7.86 2.21
C ASN A 68 4.86 -9.27 2.75
N ASN A 69 3.65 -9.57 3.21
CA ASN A 69 3.33 -10.85 3.83
C ASN A 69 2.49 -11.77 2.93
N LEU A 70 2.59 -13.07 3.19
CA LEU A 70 1.64 -14.09 2.76
C LEU A 70 0.87 -14.55 4.02
N ASN A 71 -0.42 -14.20 4.12
CA ASN A 71 -1.24 -14.44 5.31
C ASN A 71 -2.23 -15.59 5.06
N PHE A 72 -2.36 -16.49 6.02
CA PHE A 72 -3.20 -17.69 6.03
C PHE A 72 -4.10 -17.77 7.27
N GLU A 73 -4.15 -16.72 8.10
CA GLU A 73 -4.87 -16.69 9.39
C GLU A 73 -6.37 -16.97 9.27
N GLU A 74 -6.95 -16.62 8.12
CA GLU A 74 -8.35 -16.89 7.76
C GLU A 74 -8.73 -18.38 7.86
N PHE A 75 -7.75 -19.29 7.73
CA PHE A 75 -7.96 -20.74 7.74
C PHE A 75 -7.46 -21.43 9.03
N ASN A 76 -7.26 -20.68 10.13
CA ASN A 76 -6.76 -21.25 11.39
C ASN A 76 -7.63 -22.41 11.92
N SER A 77 -8.94 -22.34 11.72
CA SER A 77 -9.88 -23.39 12.14
C SER A 77 -9.92 -24.60 11.19
N PHE A 78 -9.23 -24.53 10.05
CA PHE A 78 -9.22 -25.55 8.99
C PHE A 78 -7.77 -25.92 8.63
N PRO A 79 -7.04 -26.58 9.55
CA PRO A 79 -5.59 -26.78 9.41
C PRO A 79 -5.19 -27.60 8.17
N THR A 80 -6.04 -28.51 7.69
CA THR A 80 -5.78 -29.27 6.45
C THR A 80 -5.76 -28.34 5.23
N LEU A 81 -6.82 -27.53 5.06
CA LEU A 81 -6.88 -26.51 4.00
C LEU A 81 -5.74 -25.49 4.12
N GLN A 82 -5.45 -25.06 5.35
CA GLN A 82 -4.37 -24.09 5.60
C GLN A 82 -3.00 -24.64 5.18
N ARG A 83 -2.66 -25.87 5.58
CA ARG A 83 -1.38 -26.50 5.21
C ARG A 83 -1.28 -26.74 3.71
N GLU A 84 -2.36 -27.18 3.07
CA GLU A 84 -2.42 -27.35 1.61
C GLU A 84 -2.15 -26.02 0.89
N LEU A 85 -2.80 -24.93 1.32
CA LEU A 85 -2.61 -23.60 0.74
C LEU A 85 -1.18 -23.05 0.97
N LYS A 86 -0.60 -23.32 2.15
CA LYS A 86 0.81 -23.01 2.45
C LYS A 86 1.76 -23.77 1.53
N LEU A 87 1.53 -25.07 1.28
CA LEU A 87 2.33 -25.88 0.36
C LEU A 87 2.31 -25.30 -1.08
N LEU A 88 1.13 -24.98 -1.60
CA LEU A 88 0.99 -24.35 -2.92
C LEU A 88 1.71 -22.99 -2.98
N SER A 89 1.54 -22.16 -1.95
CA SER A 89 2.16 -20.84 -1.87
C SER A 89 3.68 -20.92 -1.79
N PHE A 90 4.22 -21.90 -1.08
CA PHE A 90 5.66 -22.19 -1.03
C PHE A 90 6.21 -22.51 -2.43
N GLY A 91 5.50 -23.36 -3.18
CA GLY A 91 5.85 -23.71 -4.56
C GLY A 91 5.92 -22.50 -5.48
N TRP A 92 4.91 -21.62 -5.40
CA TRP A 92 4.87 -20.40 -6.19
C TRP A 92 5.95 -19.40 -5.79
N LEU A 93 6.25 -19.28 -4.50
CA LEU A 93 7.28 -18.37 -3.99
C LEU A 93 8.68 -18.77 -4.47
N PHE A 94 9.00 -20.06 -4.43
CA PHE A 94 10.33 -20.59 -4.75
C PHE A 94 10.45 -21.13 -6.19
N ASN A 95 9.48 -20.79 -7.04
CA ASN A 95 9.42 -21.18 -8.45
C ASN A 95 9.66 -22.69 -8.66
N LYS A 96 8.93 -23.52 -7.92
CA LYS A 96 9.03 -24.99 -7.98
C LYS A 96 8.26 -25.62 -9.13
N SER A 97 7.78 -24.80 -10.07
CA SER A 97 6.97 -25.27 -11.19
C SER A 97 7.75 -26.29 -12.04
N PRO A 98 7.18 -27.47 -12.30
CA PRO A 98 7.79 -28.52 -13.14
C PRO A 98 8.11 -28.03 -14.56
N LYS A 99 7.33 -27.06 -15.05
CA LYS A 99 7.45 -26.49 -16.40
C LYS A 99 8.61 -25.50 -16.56
N GLN A 100 9.49 -25.39 -15.56
CA GLN A 100 10.66 -24.49 -15.53
C GLN A 100 10.32 -23.06 -15.97
N LYS A 101 9.13 -22.58 -15.58
CA LYS A 101 8.66 -21.23 -15.92
C LYS A 101 9.57 -20.20 -15.25
N LYS A 102 9.61 -19.01 -15.84
CA LYS A 102 10.31 -17.86 -15.25
C LYS A 102 9.71 -17.53 -13.89
N ALA A 103 10.57 -17.38 -12.88
CA ALA A 103 10.15 -16.96 -11.54
C ALA A 103 9.35 -15.64 -11.61
N ILE A 104 8.19 -15.63 -10.94
CA ILE A 104 7.33 -14.47 -10.85
C ILE A 104 7.76 -13.53 -9.73
N LYS A 105 7.30 -12.28 -9.76
CA LYS A 105 7.54 -11.32 -8.67
C LYS A 105 6.75 -11.74 -7.43
N PHE A 106 7.27 -11.42 -6.24
CA PHE A 106 6.56 -11.64 -4.97
C PHE A 106 5.12 -11.10 -4.99
N SER A 107 4.90 -9.90 -5.56
CA SER A 107 3.56 -9.33 -5.68
C SER A 107 2.58 -10.19 -6.46
N SER A 108 3.08 -10.92 -7.47
CA SER A 108 2.27 -11.86 -8.25
C SER A 108 1.98 -13.14 -7.47
N VAL A 109 2.92 -13.63 -6.63
CA VAL A 109 2.67 -14.72 -5.68
C VAL A 109 1.56 -14.33 -4.71
N ARG A 110 1.66 -13.14 -4.11
CA ARG A 110 0.65 -12.62 -3.18
C ARG A 110 -0.72 -12.48 -3.84
N THR A 111 -0.80 -11.87 -5.03
CA THR A 111 -2.07 -11.78 -5.77
C THR A 111 -2.64 -13.16 -6.10
N ARG A 112 -1.79 -14.13 -6.47
CA ARG A 112 -2.24 -15.51 -6.70
C ARG A 112 -2.80 -16.16 -5.44
N LEU A 113 -2.13 -15.98 -4.29
CA LEU A 113 -2.65 -16.41 -2.99
C LEU A 113 -4.01 -15.74 -2.70
N ASP A 114 -4.09 -14.41 -2.78
CA ASP A 114 -5.34 -13.66 -2.53
C ASP A 114 -6.52 -14.16 -3.39
N ASN A 115 -6.25 -14.53 -4.65
CA ASN A 115 -7.26 -15.12 -5.54
C ASN A 115 -7.58 -16.58 -5.16
N MET A 116 -6.58 -17.40 -4.86
CA MET A 116 -6.77 -18.79 -4.44
C MET A 116 -7.61 -18.89 -3.17
N LYS A 117 -7.44 -17.93 -2.24
CA LYS A 117 -8.25 -17.84 -1.02
C LYS A 117 -9.75 -17.79 -1.28
N VAL A 118 -10.21 -17.27 -2.42
CA VAL A 118 -11.65 -17.28 -2.76
C VAL A 118 -12.14 -18.71 -2.94
N GLY A 119 -11.36 -19.57 -3.60
CA GLY A 119 -11.65 -21.01 -3.70
C GLY A 119 -11.60 -21.69 -2.33
N TYR A 120 -10.59 -21.40 -1.53
CA TYR A 120 -10.46 -21.99 -0.20
C TYR A 120 -11.56 -21.54 0.79
N ARG A 121 -12.08 -20.31 0.66
CA ARG A 121 -13.27 -19.87 1.40
C ARG A 121 -14.50 -20.71 1.05
N PHE A 122 -14.73 -20.97 -0.24
CA PHE A 122 -15.80 -21.87 -0.66
C PHE A 122 -15.63 -23.28 -0.05
N LEU A 123 -14.41 -23.83 -0.08
CA LEU A 123 -14.14 -25.15 0.51
C LEU A 123 -14.42 -25.15 2.01
N GLN A 124 -13.96 -24.13 2.72
CA GLN A 124 -14.21 -23.93 4.15
C GLN A 124 -15.72 -23.84 4.46
N GLU A 125 -16.46 -23.00 3.73
CA GLU A 125 -17.91 -22.78 3.94
C GLU A 125 -18.74 -24.07 3.70
N ASN A 126 -18.23 -24.99 2.89
CA ASN A 126 -18.89 -26.25 2.56
C ASN A 126 -18.23 -27.48 3.21
N ASN A 127 -17.36 -27.28 4.22
CA ASN A 127 -16.67 -28.34 4.97
C ASN A 127 -15.84 -29.30 4.10
N HIS A 128 -15.32 -28.82 2.97
CA HIS A 128 -14.34 -29.54 2.17
C HIS A 128 -12.93 -29.35 2.72
N ASN A 129 -12.08 -30.37 2.63
CA ASN A 129 -10.75 -30.38 3.26
C ASN A 129 -9.59 -30.23 2.27
N SER A 130 -9.85 -30.18 0.96
CA SER A 130 -8.83 -30.09 -0.08
C SER A 130 -9.38 -29.42 -1.33
N LEU A 131 -8.48 -28.78 -2.09
CA LEU A 131 -8.75 -28.27 -3.43
C LEU A 131 -9.20 -29.38 -4.40
N GLU A 132 -8.78 -30.63 -4.18
CA GLU A 132 -9.20 -31.81 -4.95
C GLU A 132 -10.72 -31.92 -5.08
N CYS A 133 -11.49 -31.48 -4.07
CA CYS A 133 -12.96 -31.55 -4.09
C CYS A 133 -13.59 -30.82 -5.31
N LEU A 134 -12.89 -29.84 -5.90
CA LEU A 134 -13.35 -29.16 -7.12
C LEU A 134 -13.31 -30.02 -8.39
N SER A 135 -12.72 -31.22 -8.34
CA SER A 135 -12.79 -32.19 -9.44
C SER A 135 -14.18 -32.83 -9.60
N SER A 136 -14.99 -32.81 -8.54
CA SER A 136 -16.37 -33.28 -8.58
C SER A 136 -17.26 -32.29 -9.31
N SER A 137 -17.97 -32.74 -10.35
CA SER A 137 -18.91 -31.91 -11.10
C SER A 137 -19.98 -31.25 -10.23
N MET A 138 -20.42 -31.93 -9.16
CA MET A 138 -21.41 -31.38 -8.23
C MET A 138 -20.84 -30.20 -7.43
N VAL A 139 -19.65 -30.39 -6.84
CA VAL A 139 -18.95 -29.36 -6.06
C VAL A 139 -18.54 -28.19 -6.96
N TRP A 140 -18.12 -28.47 -8.20
CA TRP A 140 -17.77 -27.45 -9.18
C TRP A 140 -18.96 -26.53 -9.49
N VAL A 141 -20.15 -27.09 -9.72
CA VAL A 141 -21.37 -26.30 -9.95
C VAL A 141 -21.73 -25.46 -8.71
N GLU A 142 -21.53 -25.98 -7.51
CA GLU A 142 -21.73 -25.20 -6.27
C GLU A 142 -20.71 -24.05 -6.14
N PHE A 143 -19.46 -24.29 -6.54
CA PHE A 143 -18.44 -23.26 -6.57
C PHE A 143 -18.78 -22.15 -7.56
N GLU A 144 -19.31 -22.48 -8.74
CA GLU A 144 -19.80 -21.48 -9.69
C GLU A 144 -20.91 -20.62 -9.09
N ARG A 145 -21.90 -21.24 -8.42
CA ARG A 145 -22.97 -20.51 -7.74
C ARG A 145 -22.44 -19.63 -6.63
N PHE A 146 -21.43 -20.08 -5.88
CA PHE A 146 -20.76 -19.27 -4.88
C PHE A 146 -20.11 -18.01 -5.50
N LEU A 147 -19.43 -18.17 -6.64
CA LEU A 147 -18.84 -17.03 -7.37
C LEU A 147 -19.91 -16.06 -7.90
N GLN A 148 -21.04 -16.57 -8.39
CA GLN A 148 -22.17 -15.74 -8.83
C GLN A 148 -22.79 -14.98 -7.68
N LYS A 149 -23.09 -15.66 -6.56
CA LYS A 149 -23.67 -15.05 -5.35
C LYS A 149 -22.75 -13.98 -4.76
N GLY A 150 -21.43 -14.18 -4.85
CA GLY A 150 -20.42 -13.19 -4.46
C GLY A 150 -20.35 -11.96 -5.36
N SER A 151 -21.05 -11.94 -6.50
CA SER A 151 -21.05 -10.84 -7.47
C SER A 151 -19.64 -10.41 -7.92
N TYR A 152 -18.73 -11.39 -8.08
CA TYR A 152 -17.36 -11.10 -8.50
C TYR A 152 -17.31 -10.61 -9.96
N ALA A 153 -16.41 -9.65 -10.22
CA ALA A 153 -16.13 -9.18 -11.58
C ALA A 153 -15.47 -10.28 -12.43
N GLN A 154 -15.70 -10.26 -13.75
CA GLN A 154 -15.14 -11.25 -14.68
C GLN A 154 -13.63 -11.42 -14.52
N GLY A 155 -12.87 -10.32 -14.50
CA GLY A 155 -11.41 -10.36 -14.33
C GLY A 155 -10.96 -10.95 -12.99
N THR A 156 -11.78 -10.83 -11.94
CA THR A 156 -11.51 -11.48 -10.65
C THR A 156 -11.71 -12.99 -10.77
N ILE A 157 -12.83 -13.44 -11.37
CA ILE A 157 -13.11 -14.86 -11.59
C ILE A 157 -12.04 -15.51 -12.47
N GLU A 158 -11.65 -14.84 -13.56
CA GLU A 158 -10.55 -15.30 -14.42
C GLU A 158 -9.27 -15.48 -13.60
N SER A 159 -8.94 -14.51 -12.75
CA SER A 159 -7.74 -14.55 -11.92
C SER A 159 -7.78 -15.66 -10.84
N ILE A 160 -8.97 -16.01 -10.34
CA ILE A 160 -9.19 -17.17 -9.45
C ILE A 160 -8.91 -18.46 -10.22
N PHE A 161 -9.49 -18.63 -11.41
CA PHE A 161 -9.26 -19.82 -12.24
C PHE A 161 -7.81 -19.94 -12.70
N VAL A 162 -7.12 -18.83 -12.97
CA VAL A 162 -5.67 -18.84 -13.26
C VAL A 162 -4.87 -19.33 -12.04
N ALA A 163 -5.27 -18.98 -10.82
CA ALA A 163 -4.62 -19.48 -9.61
C ALA A 163 -4.83 -21.00 -9.44
N ILE A 164 -6.05 -21.50 -9.64
CA ILE A 164 -6.37 -22.94 -9.62
C ILE A 164 -5.59 -23.69 -10.71
N ASN A 165 -5.61 -23.19 -11.94
CA ASN A 165 -4.80 -23.75 -13.02
C ASN A 165 -3.31 -23.77 -12.71
N THR A 166 -2.80 -22.81 -11.94
CA THR A 166 -1.40 -22.85 -11.52
C THR A 166 -1.15 -24.03 -10.58
N ALA A 167 -2.04 -24.30 -9.62
CA ALA A 167 -1.94 -25.50 -8.78
C ALA A 167 -1.98 -26.78 -9.64
N ILE A 168 -2.96 -26.92 -10.54
CA ILE A 168 -3.05 -28.06 -11.47
C ILE A 168 -1.74 -28.24 -12.27
N ASN A 169 -1.17 -27.14 -12.77
CA ASN A 169 0.07 -27.20 -13.53
C ASN A 169 1.30 -27.61 -12.72
N ASP A 170 1.27 -27.42 -11.40
CA ASP A 170 2.37 -27.71 -10.48
C ASP A 170 2.16 -29.06 -9.74
N GLU A 171 1.17 -29.86 -10.17
CA GLU A 171 0.76 -31.10 -9.52
C GLU A 171 1.83 -32.18 -9.46
N SER A 172 2.68 -32.29 -10.49
CA SER A 172 3.81 -33.22 -10.46
C SER A 172 4.91 -32.81 -9.47
N TRP A 173 4.91 -31.55 -9.01
CA TRP A 173 5.78 -31.11 -7.91
C TRP A 173 5.13 -31.35 -6.55
N HIS A 174 3.92 -30.83 -6.30
CA HIS A 174 3.31 -30.90 -4.97
C HIS A 174 2.60 -32.22 -4.65
N LYS A 175 2.34 -33.07 -5.66
CA LYS A 175 1.77 -34.42 -5.53
C LYS A 175 0.41 -34.50 -4.80
N LEU A 176 -0.44 -33.47 -4.92
CA LEU A 176 -1.75 -33.45 -4.24
C LEU A 176 -2.85 -34.23 -4.98
N ASN A 177 -2.58 -34.77 -6.18
CA ASN A 177 -3.55 -35.53 -7.00
C ASN A 177 -4.91 -34.81 -7.12
N LEU A 178 -4.90 -33.57 -7.60
CA LEU A 178 -6.08 -32.71 -7.61
C LEU A 178 -7.22 -33.25 -8.48
N GLY A 179 -6.90 -33.95 -9.57
CA GLY A 179 -7.90 -34.50 -10.50
C GLY A 179 -8.76 -33.45 -11.22
N ILE A 180 -8.45 -32.16 -11.08
CA ILE A 180 -9.19 -31.05 -11.69
C ILE A 180 -8.75 -30.89 -13.13
N THR A 181 -9.71 -30.86 -14.06
CA THR A 181 -9.41 -30.58 -15.47
C THR A 181 -9.02 -29.10 -15.63
N PRO A 182 -7.97 -28.77 -16.42
CA PRO A 182 -7.57 -27.38 -16.67
C PRO A 182 -8.73 -26.51 -17.15
N ILE A 183 -8.94 -25.37 -16.48
CA ILE A 183 -10.07 -24.47 -16.67
C ILE A 183 -9.75 -23.50 -17.81
N LYS A 184 -10.67 -23.28 -18.76
CA LYS A 184 -10.54 -22.21 -19.75
C LYS A 184 -10.94 -20.88 -19.10
N SER A 185 -10.03 -20.30 -18.32
CA SER A 185 -10.32 -19.22 -17.35
C SER A 185 -11.15 -18.05 -17.90
N ASN A 186 -10.81 -17.54 -19.08
CA ASN A 186 -11.54 -16.43 -19.71
C ASN A 186 -12.98 -16.83 -20.09
N ILE A 187 -13.15 -17.98 -20.77
CA ILE A 187 -14.45 -18.48 -21.22
C ILE A 187 -15.38 -18.71 -20.02
N GLU A 188 -14.88 -19.40 -18.99
CA GLU A 188 -15.68 -19.69 -17.80
C GLU A 188 -16.00 -18.42 -17.00
N ALA A 189 -15.08 -17.45 -16.91
CA ALA A 189 -15.34 -16.18 -16.24
C ALA A 189 -16.46 -15.39 -16.92
N THR A 190 -16.46 -15.34 -18.26
CA THR A 190 -17.52 -14.68 -19.05
C THR A 190 -18.87 -15.39 -18.93
N ARG A 191 -18.89 -16.72 -18.82
CA ARG A 191 -20.12 -17.49 -18.58
C ARG A 191 -20.72 -17.22 -17.20
N ILE A 192 -19.87 -17.05 -16.18
CA ILE A 192 -20.30 -16.95 -14.79
C ILE A 192 -20.72 -15.53 -14.41
N SER A 193 -20.07 -14.49 -14.94
CA SER A 193 -20.34 -13.09 -14.58
C SER A 193 -20.46 -12.20 -15.81
N PHE A 194 -21.41 -11.25 -15.77
CA PHE A 194 -21.57 -10.19 -16.77
C PHE A 194 -20.94 -8.86 -16.31
N HIS A 195 -20.24 -8.86 -15.16
CA HIS A 195 -19.61 -7.66 -14.61
C HIS A 195 -18.21 -7.45 -15.22
N GLU A 196 -18.18 -6.76 -16.36
CA GLU A 196 -16.95 -6.38 -17.06
C GLU A 196 -16.13 -5.30 -16.32
N ALA A 197 -14.85 -5.21 -16.66
CA ALA A 197 -13.96 -4.17 -16.15
C ALA A 197 -14.40 -2.79 -16.67
N GLN A 198 -14.73 -1.89 -15.76
CA GLN A 198 -15.17 -0.53 -16.10
C GLN A 198 -13.98 0.44 -16.09
N GLN A 199 -14.05 1.45 -16.97
CA GLN A 199 -13.03 2.49 -17.06
C GLN A 199 -12.93 3.29 -15.75
N THR A 200 -11.78 3.93 -15.56
CA THR A 200 -11.61 4.89 -14.46
C THR A 200 -12.40 6.15 -14.77
N LEU A 201 -13.15 6.65 -13.79
CA LEU A 201 -14.02 7.81 -13.97
C LEU A 201 -13.20 9.08 -14.24
N VAL A 202 -13.55 9.84 -15.27
CA VAL A 202 -13.07 11.21 -15.47
C VAL A 202 -13.58 12.10 -14.32
N ILE A 203 -12.77 13.06 -13.86
CA ILE A 203 -13.18 14.07 -12.88
C ILE A 203 -13.95 15.17 -13.62
N PRO A 204 -15.18 15.52 -13.19
CA PRO A 204 -15.93 16.66 -13.74
C PRO A 204 -15.11 17.94 -13.71
N GLU A 205 -15.21 18.78 -14.74
CA GLU A 205 -14.35 19.95 -14.95
C GLU A 205 -14.36 20.89 -13.73
N ARG A 206 -15.55 21.24 -13.24
CA ARG A 206 -15.74 22.11 -12.06
C ARG A 206 -15.04 21.56 -10.82
N LEU A 207 -15.17 20.25 -10.58
CA LEU A 207 -14.52 19.56 -9.47
C LEU A 207 -13.00 19.50 -9.68
N CYS A 208 -12.54 19.25 -10.89
CA CYS A 208 -11.13 19.23 -11.27
C CYS A 208 -10.48 20.58 -10.94
N ASP A 209 -11.07 21.67 -11.41
CA ASP A 209 -10.61 23.05 -11.17
C ASP A 209 -10.62 23.39 -9.67
N SER A 210 -11.68 23.01 -8.95
CA SER A 210 -11.80 23.26 -7.52
C SER A 210 -10.73 22.50 -6.71
N ILE A 211 -10.50 21.22 -7.03
CA ILE A 211 -9.53 20.37 -6.33
C ILE A 211 -8.11 20.85 -6.62
N TYR A 212 -7.76 21.04 -7.90
CA TYR A 212 -6.41 21.43 -8.30
C TYR A 212 -6.11 22.88 -7.91
N GLY A 213 -7.07 23.78 -8.08
CA GLY A 213 -6.97 25.18 -7.64
C GLY A 213 -6.74 25.29 -6.14
N LYS A 214 -7.46 24.50 -5.33
CA LYS A 214 -7.22 24.46 -3.87
C LYS A 214 -5.85 23.90 -3.52
N ALA A 215 -5.42 22.81 -4.18
CA ALA A 215 -4.10 22.23 -3.95
C ALA A 215 -2.99 23.24 -4.25
N MET A 216 -3.06 23.93 -5.39
CA MET A 216 -2.11 24.98 -5.76
C MET A 216 -2.12 26.14 -4.74
N LYS A 217 -3.29 26.62 -4.32
CA LYS A 217 -3.39 27.69 -3.31
C LYS A 217 -2.71 27.30 -2.00
N LEU A 218 -2.91 26.07 -1.52
CA LEU A 218 -2.28 25.57 -0.30
C LEU A 218 -0.76 25.48 -0.43
N VAL A 219 -0.28 24.91 -1.54
CA VAL A 219 1.16 24.68 -1.76
C VAL A 219 1.90 25.99 -1.98
N ASN A 220 1.37 26.90 -2.79
CA ASN A 220 1.99 28.20 -3.04
C ASN A 220 2.08 29.04 -1.76
N HIS A 221 1.01 29.08 -0.97
CA HIS A 221 1.01 29.79 0.32
C HIS A 221 1.94 29.15 1.35
N ALA A 222 2.03 27.82 1.40
CA ALA A 222 2.93 27.14 2.33
C ALA A 222 4.41 27.27 1.90
N HIS A 223 4.69 27.31 0.61
CA HIS A 223 6.05 27.38 0.07
C HIS A 223 6.79 28.66 0.49
N THR A 224 6.09 29.80 0.56
CA THR A 224 6.66 31.09 1.03
C THR A 224 7.11 31.04 2.50
N HIS A 225 6.55 30.13 3.30
CA HIS A 225 6.85 29.97 4.73
C HIS A 225 7.37 28.57 5.07
N ARG A 226 7.86 27.81 4.08
CA ARG A 226 8.25 26.39 4.24
C ARG A 226 9.27 26.14 5.34
N GLN A 227 10.21 27.07 5.53
CA GLN A 227 11.21 26.97 6.58
C GLN A 227 10.58 27.09 7.97
N LEU A 228 9.67 28.04 8.17
CA LEU A 228 8.93 28.19 9.42
C LEU A 228 8.06 26.95 9.73
N ILE A 229 7.48 26.33 8.71
CA ILE A 229 6.73 25.08 8.87
C ILE A 229 7.66 23.94 9.32
N LEU A 230 8.83 23.80 8.67
CA LEU A 230 9.85 22.82 9.05
C LEU A 230 10.35 23.05 10.48
N ASP A 231 10.69 24.29 10.83
CA ASP A 231 11.19 24.66 12.16
C ASP A 231 10.14 24.38 13.24
N THR A 232 8.86 24.62 12.94
CA THR A 232 7.73 24.28 13.82
C THR A 232 7.66 22.77 14.06
N GLU A 233 7.74 21.95 13.01
CA GLU A 233 7.73 20.48 13.15
C GLU A 233 8.94 19.98 13.95
N ASN A 234 10.14 20.46 13.63
CA ASN A 234 11.38 20.09 14.32
C ASN A 234 11.33 20.49 15.80
N THR A 235 10.83 21.68 16.10
CA THR A 235 10.69 22.16 17.49
C THR A 235 9.67 21.32 18.26
N LEU A 236 8.53 20.99 17.65
CA LEU A 236 7.53 20.11 18.26
C LEU A 236 8.09 18.70 18.53
N GLN A 237 8.89 18.16 17.61
CA GLN A 237 9.52 16.85 17.80
C GLN A 237 10.58 16.88 18.91
N LYS A 238 11.45 17.89 18.93
CA LYS A 238 12.45 18.08 20.00
C LYS A 238 11.78 18.25 21.37
N ASN A 239 10.72 19.06 21.44
CA ASN A 239 9.93 19.27 22.64
C ASN A 239 9.33 17.96 23.18
N TYR A 240 8.83 17.10 22.29
CA TYR A 240 8.33 15.78 22.66
C TYR A 240 9.44 14.86 23.19
N ILE A 241 10.59 14.79 22.50
CA ILE A 241 11.74 13.96 22.94
C ILE A 241 12.22 14.40 24.32
N GLU A 242 12.30 15.71 24.58
CA GLU A 242 12.69 16.22 25.89
C GLU A 242 11.63 15.92 26.97
N GLY A 243 10.34 15.95 26.61
CA GLY A 243 9.26 15.48 27.49
C GLY A 243 9.39 14.01 27.89
N VAL A 244 9.76 13.14 26.94
CA VAL A 244 10.07 11.73 27.21
C VAL A 244 11.26 11.60 28.18
N ARG A 245 12.37 12.31 27.92
CA ARG A 245 13.55 12.30 28.82
C ARG A 245 13.22 12.79 30.23
N ASN A 246 12.43 13.85 30.35
CA ASN A 246 11.96 14.37 31.63
C ASN A 246 11.12 13.35 32.39
N LEU A 247 10.24 12.64 31.68
CA LEU A 247 9.44 11.56 32.27
C LEU A 247 10.35 10.41 32.73
N GLU A 248 11.25 9.92 31.88
CA GLU A 248 12.22 8.87 32.23
C GLU A 248 13.09 9.24 33.44
N LYS A 249 13.51 10.51 33.57
CA LYS A 249 14.23 11.00 34.74
C LYS A 249 13.37 10.92 36.00
N LYS A 250 12.09 11.30 35.93
CA LYS A 250 11.14 11.20 37.06
C LYS A 250 10.91 9.74 37.46
N ILE A 251 10.82 8.83 36.50
CA ILE A 251 10.71 7.38 36.73
C ILE A 251 11.96 6.88 37.47
N LYS A 252 13.16 7.23 36.99
CA LYS A 252 14.43 6.87 37.65
C LYS A 252 14.58 7.44 39.06
N GLN A 253 13.89 8.53 39.37
CA GLN A 253 13.82 9.12 40.71
C GLN A 253 12.78 8.45 41.62
N GLY A 254 12.16 7.34 41.20
CA GLY A 254 11.22 6.56 41.99
C GLY A 254 9.76 7.03 41.91
N LYS A 255 9.39 7.91 40.98
CA LYS A 255 7.98 8.26 40.77
C LYS A 255 7.25 7.13 40.05
N HIS A 256 6.20 6.63 40.70
CA HIS A 256 5.28 5.65 40.12
C HIS A 256 4.19 6.34 39.31
N TYR A 257 3.78 5.72 38.20
CA TYR A 257 2.75 6.24 37.31
C TYR A 257 1.72 5.16 36.99
N SER A 258 0.50 5.57 36.63
CA SER A 258 -0.61 4.66 36.29
C SER A 258 -0.42 3.87 34.99
N PHE A 259 0.65 4.15 34.22
CA PHE A 259 1.03 3.36 33.05
C PHE A 259 1.98 2.21 33.38
N MET A 260 2.48 2.14 34.61
CA MET A 260 3.32 1.04 35.09
C MET A 260 2.41 0.00 35.73
N ASN A 261 2.24 -1.14 35.08
CA ASN A 261 1.44 -2.24 35.60
C ASN A 261 2.26 -3.06 36.62
N GLU A 262 1.57 -3.79 37.49
CA GLU A 262 2.21 -4.62 38.54
C GLU A 262 3.08 -5.74 37.95
N ASP A 263 2.77 -6.21 36.74
CA ASP A 263 3.54 -7.21 35.99
C ASP A 263 4.80 -6.64 35.30
N GLY A 264 5.08 -5.35 35.50
CA GLY A 264 6.20 -4.64 34.87
C GLY A 264 5.95 -4.21 33.42
N SER A 265 4.76 -4.48 32.86
CA SER A 265 4.39 -3.99 31.53
C SER A 265 4.02 -2.50 31.56
N ILE A 266 4.13 -1.84 30.40
CA ILE A 266 3.84 -0.41 30.25
C ILE A 266 2.63 -0.22 29.33
N ASP A 267 1.63 0.52 29.82
CA ASP A 267 0.57 1.08 28.99
C ASP A 267 1.14 2.20 28.13
N THR A 268 1.40 1.90 26.86
CA THR A 268 2.08 2.82 25.93
C THR A 268 1.28 4.09 25.66
N ASP A 269 -0.06 4.02 25.65
CA ASP A 269 -0.90 5.18 25.33
C ASP A 269 -0.92 6.17 26.50
N LYS A 270 -1.02 5.65 27.73
CA LYS A 270 -0.86 6.47 28.93
C LYS A 270 0.56 7.03 29.04
N PHE A 271 1.59 6.24 28.74
CA PHE A 271 2.97 6.72 28.71
C PHE A 271 3.14 7.91 27.75
N PHE A 272 2.63 7.81 26.52
CA PHE A 272 2.73 8.90 25.56
C PHE A 272 1.95 10.14 25.99
N SER A 273 0.81 9.96 26.65
CA SER A 273 0.02 11.07 27.20
C SER A 273 0.76 11.78 28.34
N THR A 274 1.31 11.04 29.30
CA THR A 274 2.13 11.62 30.38
C THR A 274 3.42 12.27 29.85
N ALA A 275 4.02 11.73 28.79
CA ALA A 275 5.18 12.35 28.15
C ALA A 275 4.82 13.71 27.52
N GLN A 276 3.59 13.91 27.06
CA GLN A 276 3.13 15.22 26.57
C GLN A 276 3.02 16.26 27.69
N GLU A 277 2.59 15.85 28.88
CA GLU A 277 2.52 16.72 30.06
C GLU A 277 3.90 17.11 30.60
N CYS A 278 4.92 16.31 30.33
CA CYS A 278 6.31 16.57 30.76
C CYS A 278 7.12 17.41 29.76
N GLN A 279 6.52 17.88 28.67
CA GLN A 279 7.21 18.71 27.68
C GLN A 279 7.60 20.07 28.25
N PRO A 280 8.79 20.61 27.94
CA PRO A 280 9.25 21.87 28.49
C PRO A 280 8.47 23.08 27.98
N LEU A 281 7.97 23.04 26.75
CA LEU A 281 7.16 24.11 26.16
C LEU A 281 5.73 23.66 25.91
N LYS A 282 4.77 24.57 26.10
CA LYS A 282 3.39 24.37 25.65
C LYS A 282 3.35 24.34 24.12
N VAL A 283 2.75 23.30 23.54
CA VAL A 283 2.61 23.11 22.08
C VAL A 283 2.04 24.35 21.38
N LYS A 284 1.05 25.01 21.98
CA LYS A 284 0.46 26.25 21.46
C LYS A 284 1.53 27.33 21.19
N ASN A 285 2.48 27.50 22.10
CA ASN A 285 3.51 28.54 21.99
C ASN A 285 4.46 28.28 20.83
N ILE A 286 4.72 27.01 20.50
CA ILE A 286 5.56 26.63 19.36
C ILE A 286 4.82 26.91 18.03
N ILE A 287 3.50 26.75 18.02
CA ILE A 287 2.67 26.86 16.81
C ILE A 287 2.29 28.31 16.46
N VAL A 288 2.14 29.18 17.46
CA VAL A 288 1.68 30.58 17.29
C VAL A 288 2.41 31.35 16.17
N PRO A 289 3.76 31.32 16.07
CA PRO A 289 4.47 32.05 15.01
C PRO A 289 4.03 31.64 13.60
N LEU A 290 3.79 30.35 13.39
CA LEU A 290 3.27 29.85 12.12
C LEU A 290 1.80 30.22 11.92
N ALA A 291 0.97 30.08 12.96
CA ALA A 291 -0.46 30.42 12.89
C ALA A 291 -0.70 31.86 12.42
N MET A 292 0.15 32.81 12.85
CA MET A 292 0.12 34.20 12.40
C MET A 292 0.40 34.37 10.89
N LYS A 293 1.17 33.48 10.27
CA LYS A 293 1.46 33.49 8.83
C LYS A 293 0.43 32.73 7.99
N VAL A 294 -0.42 31.93 8.62
CA VAL A 294 -1.48 31.16 7.96
C VAL A 294 -2.86 31.40 8.61
N PRO A 295 -3.33 32.67 8.71
CA PRO A 295 -4.49 33.02 9.54
C PRO A 295 -5.80 32.34 9.10
N HIS A 296 -5.92 31.95 7.83
CA HIS A 296 -7.08 31.23 7.30
C HIS A 296 -7.02 29.71 7.53
N THR A 297 -5.99 29.22 8.21
CA THR A 297 -5.84 27.81 8.60
C THR A 297 -5.95 27.71 10.11
N LYS A 298 -6.96 26.98 10.60
CA LYS A 298 -7.06 26.70 12.04
C LYS A 298 -5.80 25.95 12.49
N LEU A 299 -5.03 26.56 13.39
CA LEU A 299 -3.72 26.10 13.83
C LEU A 299 -3.48 26.43 15.32
N GLU A 300 -4.23 25.77 16.21
CA GLU A 300 -4.20 26.06 17.66
C GLU A 300 -3.54 24.93 18.46
N THR A 301 -3.62 23.71 17.93
CA THR A 301 -3.19 22.48 18.61
C THR A 301 -2.19 21.70 17.78
N GLY A 302 -1.46 20.78 18.41
CA GLY A 302 -0.60 19.83 17.68
C GLY A 302 -1.40 18.97 16.70
N HIS A 303 -2.67 18.68 17.00
CA HIS A 303 -3.57 17.98 16.08
C HIS A 303 -3.88 18.82 14.84
N ASP A 304 -4.14 20.12 15.00
CA ASP A 304 -4.37 21.03 13.88
C ASP A 304 -3.13 21.14 12.98
N PHE A 305 -1.93 21.22 13.57
CA PHE A 305 -0.68 21.25 12.82
C PHE A 305 -0.46 19.96 12.02
N ARG A 306 -0.72 18.80 12.63
CA ARG A 306 -0.69 17.50 11.93
C ARG A 306 -1.69 17.45 10.77
N ARG A 307 -2.90 17.96 10.97
CA ARG A 307 -3.92 18.07 9.90
C ARG A 307 -3.41 18.95 8.77
N TYR A 308 -2.84 20.11 9.09
CA TYR A 308 -2.29 21.04 8.11
C TYR A 308 -1.16 20.40 7.28
N LEU A 309 -0.18 19.77 7.92
CA LEU A 309 0.88 19.02 7.21
C LEU A 309 0.29 17.93 6.30
N THR A 310 -0.71 17.18 6.76
CA THR A 310 -1.38 16.17 5.93
C THR A 310 -2.05 16.78 4.69
N GLN A 311 -2.66 17.97 4.83
CA GLN A 311 -3.25 18.69 3.71
C GLN A 311 -2.19 19.14 2.69
N LEU A 312 -1.05 19.65 3.16
CA LEU A 312 0.06 20.05 2.28
C LEU A 312 0.63 18.86 1.51
N ILE A 313 0.85 17.72 2.19
CA ILE A 313 1.33 16.49 1.57
C ILE A 313 0.38 16.03 0.47
N ASN A 314 -0.92 15.97 0.77
CA ASN A 314 -1.92 15.53 -0.20
C ASN A 314 -2.04 16.53 -1.37
N ALA A 315 -1.97 17.83 -1.11
CA ALA A 315 -1.98 18.86 -2.15
C ALA A 315 -0.76 18.74 -3.07
N CYS A 316 0.45 18.53 -2.53
CA CYS A 316 1.64 18.30 -3.34
C CYS A 316 1.52 17.05 -4.21
N TYR A 317 0.95 15.97 -3.66
CA TYR A 317 0.69 14.74 -4.41
C TYR A 317 -0.31 14.95 -5.56
N ILE A 318 -1.40 15.69 -5.29
CA ILE A 318 -2.40 16.08 -6.31
C ILE A 318 -1.75 16.90 -7.43
N ILE A 319 -0.92 17.91 -7.10
CA ILE A 319 -0.23 18.72 -8.12
C ILE A 319 0.68 17.83 -8.96
N CYS A 320 1.52 17.02 -8.33
CA CYS A 320 2.46 16.16 -9.07
C CYS A 320 1.71 15.18 -9.97
N GLY A 321 0.66 14.50 -9.49
CA GLY A 321 -0.12 13.56 -10.30
C GLY A 321 -0.95 14.24 -11.38
N GLY A 322 -1.74 15.25 -10.99
CA GLY A 322 -2.68 15.94 -11.89
C GLY A 322 -2.03 16.65 -13.06
N PHE A 323 -0.83 17.21 -12.88
CA PHE A 323 -0.11 17.91 -13.97
C PHE A 323 0.85 17.03 -14.77
N SER A 324 1.08 15.77 -14.39
CA SER A 324 2.02 14.88 -15.11
C SER A 324 1.35 13.65 -15.72
N GLY A 325 0.16 13.27 -15.23
CA GLY A 325 -0.49 12.02 -15.63
C GLY A 325 0.26 10.76 -15.18
N MET A 326 1.21 10.88 -14.26
CA MET A 326 1.97 9.76 -13.72
C MET A 326 1.08 8.81 -12.92
N ARG A 327 1.38 7.51 -12.97
CA ARG A 327 0.72 6.48 -12.14
C ARG A 327 1.15 6.61 -10.68
N ASP A 328 0.33 6.13 -9.76
CA ASP A 328 0.65 6.09 -8.32
C ASP A 328 2.06 5.54 -8.06
N SER A 329 2.39 4.40 -8.68
CA SER A 329 3.71 3.77 -8.53
C SER A 329 4.88 4.61 -9.02
N GLU A 330 4.65 5.50 -9.99
CA GLU A 330 5.66 6.40 -10.57
C GLU A 330 5.78 7.67 -9.69
N ILE A 331 4.66 8.28 -9.30
CA ILE A 331 4.63 9.44 -8.38
C ILE A 331 5.31 9.06 -7.07
N ASP A 332 5.03 7.86 -6.54
CA ASP A 332 5.57 7.37 -5.27
C ASP A 332 7.11 7.34 -5.20
N LYS A 333 7.80 7.39 -6.35
CA LYS A 333 9.27 7.34 -6.43
C LYS A 333 9.92 8.70 -6.69
N LEU A 334 9.14 9.78 -6.65
CA LEU A 334 9.69 11.14 -6.75
C LEU A 334 10.64 11.45 -5.57
N THR A 335 11.73 12.14 -5.90
CA THR A 335 12.81 12.54 -5.00
C THR A 335 13.01 14.06 -5.08
N PRO A 336 13.82 14.67 -4.21
CA PRO A 336 14.16 16.10 -4.33
C PRO A 336 14.79 16.49 -5.67
N LYS A 337 15.40 15.52 -6.37
CA LYS A 337 16.06 15.72 -7.69
C LYS A 337 15.16 15.35 -8.88
N SER A 338 13.89 15.06 -8.65
CA SER A 338 13.00 14.60 -9.72
C SER A 338 12.55 15.72 -10.65
N TYR A 339 12.56 16.98 -10.23
CA TYR A 339 12.17 18.09 -11.09
C TYR A 339 13.38 18.67 -11.83
N TYR A 340 13.20 18.97 -13.12
CA TYR A 340 14.15 19.77 -13.89
C TYR A 340 13.44 20.56 -15.01
N LYS A 341 14.18 21.46 -15.66
CA LYS A 341 13.76 22.14 -16.89
C LYS A 341 14.58 21.60 -18.05
N ASP A 342 13.93 21.47 -19.19
CA ASP A 342 14.57 21.15 -20.46
C ASP A 342 14.16 22.20 -21.50
N SER A 343 15.11 22.65 -22.32
CA SER A 343 14.84 23.69 -23.31
C SER A 343 14.92 23.08 -24.70
N PHE A 344 13.80 23.05 -25.41
CA PHE A 344 13.70 22.50 -26.76
C PHE A 344 13.11 23.56 -27.69
N GLU A 345 13.79 23.83 -28.81
CA GLU A 345 13.38 24.83 -29.82
C GLU A 345 13.03 26.21 -29.22
N GLY A 346 13.82 26.66 -28.23
CA GLY A 346 13.63 27.96 -27.57
C GLY A 346 12.45 28.02 -26.59
N ARG A 347 11.81 26.90 -26.29
CA ARG A 347 10.77 26.79 -25.25
C ARG A 347 11.26 25.99 -24.05
N ASP A 348 11.00 26.52 -22.86
CA ASP A 348 11.24 25.84 -21.60
C ASP A 348 10.10 24.87 -21.30
N PHE A 349 10.45 23.59 -21.14
CA PHE A 349 9.55 22.54 -20.68
C PHE A 349 9.88 22.18 -19.23
N HIS A 350 8.85 22.01 -18.43
CA HIS A 350 8.97 21.54 -17.05
C HIS A 350 8.82 20.04 -17.00
N MET A 351 9.76 19.36 -16.36
CA MET A 351 9.86 17.90 -16.37
C MET A 351 9.86 17.31 -14.97
N LEU A 352 9.19 16.17 -14.81
CA LEU A 352 9.36 15.27 -13.66
C LEU A 352 9.99 13.96 -14.13
N GLN A 353 11.06 13.54 -13.48
CA GLN A 353 11.70 12.25 -13.70
C GLN A 353 11.48 11.32 -12.51
N SER A 354 11.08 10.09 -12.81
CA SER A 354 10.85 9.04 -11.83
C SER A 354 11.11 7.65 -12.43
N HIS A 355 10.67 6.59 -11.76
CA HIS A 355 10.82 5.21 -12.20
C HIS A 355 9.51 4.64 -12.76
N THR A 356 9.62 3.98 -13.91
CA THR A 356 8.54 3.21 -14.55
C THR A 356 8.77 1.71 -14.41
N PHE A 357 7.70 0.92 -14.57
CA PHE A 357 7.71 -0.53 -14.33
C PHE A 357 7.18 -1.38 -15.51
N LYS A 358 6.67 -0.74 -16.57
CA LYS A 358 5.97 -1.41 -17.68
C LYS A 358 6.90 -2.23 -18.59
N LEU A 359 8.14 -1.79 -18.80
CA LEU A 359 9.13 -2.47 -19.65
C LEU A 359 10.42 -2.81 -18.88
N GLY A 360 10.26 -3.13 -17.59
CA GLY A 360 11.37 -3.17 -16.64
C GLY A 360 11.46 -1.89 -15.83
N ASN A 361 12.42 -1.84 -14.92
CA ASN A 361 12.59 -0.72 -14.00
C ASN A 361 13.56 0.29 -14.61
N GLN A 362 13.02 1.29 -15.31
CA GLN A 362 13.78 2.33 -16.00
C GLN A 362 13.40 3.70 -15.47
N ARG A 363 14.27 4.70 -15.71
CA ARG A 363 13.92 6.10 -15.49
C ARG A 363 13.13 6.60 -16.68
N GLU A 364 12.04 7.28 -16.41
CA GLU A 364 11.16 7.88 -17.41
C GLU A 364 10.87 9.34 -16.98
N THR A 365 10.56 10.18 -17.97
CA THR A 365 10.31 11.61 -17.78
C THR A 365 8.91 11.95 -18.27
N TRP A 366 8.22 12.81 -17.52
CA TRP A 366 6.91 13.35 -17.85
C TRP A 366 6.96 14.87 -17.92
N VAL A 367 6.30 15.44 -18.93
CA VAL A 367 6.05 16.89 -19.00
C VAL A 367 5.07 17.27 -17.89
N THR A 368 5.28 18.43 -17.27
CA THR A 368 4.47 18.91 -16.16
C THR A 368 4.28 20.44 -16.17
N ALA A 369 3.61 20.97 -15.14
CA ALA A 369 3.45 22.39 -14.90
C ALA A 369 4.51 22.93 -13.92
N PRO A 370 4.82 24.25 -13.94
CA PRO A 370 5.72 24.88 -12.96
C PRO A 370 5.31 24.63 -11.50
N SER A 371 4.00 24.49 -11.22
CA SER A 371 3.47 24.18 -9.89
C SER A 371 4.08 22.91 -9.28
N SER A 372 4.46 21.93 -10.11
CA SER A 372 5.13 20.71 -9.66
C SER A 372 6.50 20.99 -9.05
N LYS A 373 7.23 22.01 -9.53
CA LYS A 373 8.48 22.47 -8.91
C LYS A 373 8.26 22.85 -7.45
N ILE A 374 7.26 23.70 -7.22
CA ILE A 374 6.91 24.25 -5.91
C ILE A 374 6.49 23.11 -4.97
N ALA A 375 5.71 22.15 -5.47
CA ALA A 375 5.33 20.96 -4.71
C ALA A 375 6.53 20.09 -4.32
N ILE A 376 7.45 19.81 -5.26
CA ILE A 376 8.68 19.05 -4.99
C ILE A 376 9.55 19.77 -3.97
N GLU A 377 9.77 21.08 -4.12
CA GLU A 377 10.58 21.88 -3.20
C GLU A 377 9.98 21.94 -1.80
N LEU A 378 8.67 22.14 -1.69
CA LEU A 378 7.97 22.14 -0.41
C LEU A 378 8.13 20.79 0.29
N MET A 379 7.81 19.69 -0.40
CA MET A 379 7.94 18.34 0.17
C MET A 379 9.38 17.98 0.51
N SER A 380 10.34 18.38 -0.32
CA SER A 380 11.77 18.15 -0.08
C SER A 380 12.24 18.84 1.19
N THR A 381 11.77 20.07 1.43
CA THR A 381 12.06 20.83 2.65
C THR A 381 11.40 20.18 3.87
N LEU A 382 10.08 19.99 3.83
CA LEU A 382 9.31 19.54 5.00
C LEU A 382 9.67 18.13 5.47
N THR A 383 10.18 17.29 4.56
CA THR A 383 10.46 15.89 4.87
C THR A 383 11.95 15.58 5.02
N GLU A 384 12.84 16.57 5.02
CA GLU A 384 14.29 16.35 5.00
C GLU A 384 14.77 15.45 6.14
N GLU A 385 14.44 15.80 7.39
CA GLU A 385 14.82 15.00 8.56
C GLU A 385 14.13 13.63 8.56
N TRP A 386 12.87 13.58 8.12
CA TRP A 386 12.13 12.32 8.07
C TRP A 386 12.73 11.32 7.09
N ARG A 387 13.29 11.78 5.96
CA ARG A 387 13.96 10.91 4.98
C ARG A 387 15.28 10.34 5.50
N LYS A 388 15.91 10.99 6.49
CA LYS A 388 17.13 10.49 7.17
C LYS A 388 16.81 9.35 8.15
N GLU A 389 15.63 9.40 8.79
CA GLU A 389 15.19 8.43 9.80
C GLU A 389 14.42 7.23 9.23
N VAL A 390 13.76 7.37 8.06
CA VAL A 390 12.89 6.32 7.52
C VAL A 390 13.68 5.12 6.99
N VAL A 391 13.16 3.93 7.23
CA VAL A 391 13.69 2.69 6.63
C VAL A 391 13.03 2.46 5.28
N TYR A 392 13.84 2.38 4.23
CA TYR A 392 13.39 2.09 2.87
C TYR A 392 13.48 0.57 2.58
N PRO A 393 12.35 -0.10 2.24
CA PRO A 393 12.36 -1.53 1.87
C PRO A 393 13.23 -1.87 0.67
N ASP A 394 13.37 -0.92 -0.26
CA ASP A 394 14.28 -1.01 -1.41
C ASP A 394 15.17 0.23 -1.42
N LYS A 395 16.48 0.03 -1.26
CA LYS A 395 17.48 1.10 -1.25
C LYS A 395 17.49 1.90 -2.55
N LYS A 396 17.02 1.33 -3.67
CA LYS A 396 16.91 2.03 -4.97
C LYS A 396 15.99 3.26 -4.89
N TYR A 397 15.00 3.24 -3.99
CA TYR A 397 14.04 4.33 -3.82
C TYR A 397 14.29 5.14 -2.54
N LYS A 398 15.52 5.10 -2.02
CA LYS A 398 15.96 5.99 -0.95
C LYS A 398 15.70 7.44 -1.37
N ASP A 399 15.42 8.28 -0.38
CA ASP A 399 15.17 9.72 -0.55
C ASP A 399 13.87 10.05 -1.30
N SER A 400 12.91 9.10 -1.38
CA SER A 400 11.54 9.44 -1.78
C SER A 400 10.94 10.47 -0.83
N ILE A 401 10.30 11.50 -1.38
CA ILE A 401 9.72 12.64 -0.64
C ILE A 401 8.41 12.29 0.06
N TRP A 402 7.82 11.13 -0.23
CA TRP A 402 6.53 10.72 0.30
C TRP A 402 6.67 9.96 1.63
N VAL A 403 7.14 10.69 2.64
CA VAL A 403 7.30 10.20 4.01
C VAL A 403 6.45 11.04 4.97
N TYR A 404 6.04 10.44 6.08
CA TYR A 404 5.17 11.09 7.04
C TYR A 404 5.36 10.53 8.44
N ARG A 405 5.44 11.42 9.44
CA ARG A 405 5.39 11.06 10.85
C ARG A 405 3.96 11.21 11.38
N ALA A 406 3.25 10.10 11.56
CA ALA A 406 1.87 10.13 12.04
C ALA A 406 1.75 10.55 13.51
N ASN A 407 2.64 10.02 14.35
CA ASN A 407 2.71 10.27 15.79
C ASN A 407 4.16 10.58 16.15
N ARG A 408 4.38 11.53 17.06
CA ARG A 408 5.73 11.94 17.51
C ARG A 408 6.50 10.85 18.23
N SER A 409 5.76 9.88 18.80
CA SER A 409 6.26 8.70 19.48
C SER A 409 6.79 7.60 18.55
N LYS A 410 6.55 7.72 17.23
CA LYS A 410 6.93 6.71 16.24
C LYS A 410 7.87 7.30 15.20
N PRO A 411 8.78 6.48 14.63
CA PRO A 411 9.58 6.92 13.49
C PRO A 411 8.68 7.27 12.29
N PRO A 412 9.16 8.14 11.38
CA PRO A 412 8.46 8.43 10.13
C PRO A 412 8.38 7.17 9.26
N THR A 413 7.33 7.08 8.44
CA THR A 413 7.11 5.96 7.52
C THR A 413 6.82 6.44 6.11
N LEU A 414 7.07 5.58 5.13
CA LEU A 414 6.65 5.82 3.74
C LEU A 414 5.12 5.84 3.67
N ILE A 415 4.57 6.86 3.02
CA ILE A 415 3.12 7.03 2.91
C ILE A 415 2.50 5.86 2.15
N THR A 416 1.40 5.31 2.65
CA THR A 416 0.58 4.31 1.97
C THR A 416 -0.87 4.77 1.90
N GLY A 417 -1.69 4.08 1.09
CA GLY A 417 -3.13 4.32 1.04
C GLY A 417 -3.55 5.67 0.46
N TRP A 418 -2.92 6.11 -0.64
CA TRP A 418 -3.18 7.40 -1.27
C TRP A 418 -4.66 7.66 -1.58
N ASN A 419 -5.42 6.68 -2.07
CA ASN A 419 -6.86 6.88 -2.34
C ASN A 419 -7.63 7.37 -1.10
N LYS A 420 -7.39 6.78 0.09
CA LYS A 420 -8.04 7.23 1.34
C LYS A 420 -7.61 8.66 1.72
N ARG A 421 -6.37 9.03 1.44
CA ARG A 421 -5.85 10.38 1.69
C ARG A 421 -6.48 11.43 0.77
N LEU A 422 -6.61 11.10 -0.52
CA LEU A 422 -7.24 11.96 -1.53
C LEU A 422 -8.73 12.15 -1.23
N GLN A 423 -9.46 11.09 -0.91
CA GLN A 423 -10.88 11.18 -0.50
C GLN A 423 -11.06 12.05 0.76
N ARG A 424 -10.15 11.91 1.74
CA ARG A 424 -10.14 12.77 2.93
C ARG A 424 -9.90 14.23 2.57
N PHE A 425 -9.03 14.52 1.60
CA PHE A 425 -8.80 15.87 1.11
C PHE A 425 -10.09 16.48 0.52
N CYS A 426 -10.82 15.72 -0.31
CA CYS A 426 -12.10 16.16 -0.84
C CYS A 426 -13.16 16.42 0.24
N LYS A 427 -13.25 15.52 1.23
CA LYS A 427 -14.14 15.71 2.38
C LYS A 427 -13.78 16.95 3.21
N GLN A 428 -12.50 17.21 3.44
CA GLN A 428 -12.04 18.32 4.27
C GLN A 428 -12.31 19.69 3.64
N PHE A 429 -12.28 19.78 2.33
CA PHE A 429 -12.53 21.03 1.59
C PHE A 429 -13.91 21.09 0.94
N ASN A 430 -14.79 20.15 1.29
CA ASN A 430 -16.18 20.13 0.87
C ASN A 430 -16.36 20.19 -0.65
N PHE A 431 -15.59 19.40 -1.40
CA PHE A 431 -15.78 19.25 -2.85
C PHE A 431 -16.96 18.33 -3.12
N ILE A 432 -18.16 18.87 -2.91
CA ILE A 432 -19.43 18.19 -3.04
C ILE A 432 -19.83 18.10 -4.52
N VAL A 433 -20.33 16.93 -4.90
CA VAL A 433 -20.87 16.63 -6.22
C VAL A 433 -22.24 17.30 -6.38
N THR A 434 -22.40 18.07 -7.45
CA THR A 434 -23.69 18.64 -7.89
C THR A 434 -24.37 17.75 -8.93
N GLU A 435 -25.62 18.08 -9.28
CA GLU A 435 -26.34 17.37 -10.35
C GLU A 435 -25.61 17.51 -11.69
N GLU A 436 -25.07 18.70 -11.99
CA GLU A 436 -24.32 18.95 -13.21
C GLU A 436 -23.04 18.10 -13.28
N ASP A 437 -22.30 17.98 -12.16
CA ASP A 437 -21.12 17.12 -12.09
C ASP A 437 -21.48 15.65 -12.33
N PHE A 438 -22.63 15.21 -11.83
CA PHE A 438 -23.11 13.84 -12.01
C PHE A 438 -23.44 13.57 -13.48
N VAL A 439 -24.16 14.49 -14.13
CA VAL A 439 -24.49 14.41 -15.57
C VAL A 439 -23.21 14.40 -16.41
N GLU A 440 -22.28 15.34 -16.18
CA GLU A 440 -21.00 15.39 -16.88
C GLU A 440 -20.21 14.09 -16.72
N CYS A 441 -20.15 13.56 -15.48
CA CYS A 441 -19.48 12.28 -15.22
C CYS A 441 -20.17 11.12 -15.94
N PHE A 442 -21.50 11.10 -16.01
CA PHE A 442 -22.26 10.06 -16.68
C PHE A 442 -21.99 10.06 -18.20
N GLU A 443 -22.02 11.24 -18.83
CA GLU A 443 -21.77 11.44 -20.26
C GLU A 443 -20.31 11.17 -20.64
N SER A 444 -19.37 11.58 -19.79
CA SER A 444 -17.94 11.39 -20.02
C SER A 444 -17.51 9.92 -19.97
N ASN A 445 -18.26 9.07 -19.27
CA ASN A 445 -17.90 7.68 -18.97
C ASN A 445 -18.96 6.65 -19.44
N PRO A 446 -19.30 6.60 -20.76
CA PRO A 446 -20.41 5.80 -21.28
C PRO A 446 -20.24 4.28 -21.08
N ARG A 447 -19.01 3.81 -20.87
CA ARG A 447 -18.68 2.39 -20.60
C ARG A 447 -18.58 2.04 -19.11
N SER A 448 -18.93 2.97 -18.21
CA SER A 448 -18.77 2.80 -16.76
C SER A 448 -20.00 3.23 -15.97
N LEU A 449 -21.19 3.14 -16.57
CA LEU A 449 -22.44 3.66 -16.00
C LEU A 449 -22.75 3.08 -14.60
N ASN A 450 -22.51 1.79 -14.40
CA ASN A 450 -22.75 1.16 -13.09
C ASN A 450 -21.79 1.71 -12.02
N ARG A 451 -20.54 1.97 -12.38
CA ARG A 451 -19.55 2.58 -11.49
C ARG A 451 -19.89 4.04 -11.20
N VAL A 452 -20.37 4.82 -12.18
CA VAL A 452 -20.86 6.18 -11.91
C VAL A 452 -21.98 6.14 -10.87
N LYS A 453 -23.00 5.29 -11.07
CA LYS A 453 -24.13 5.13 -10.13
C LYS A 453 -23.71 4.65 -8.74
N LYS A 454 -22.61 3.90 -8.64
CA LYS A 454 -22.12 3.33 -7.37
C LYS A 454 -21.20 4.29 -6.61
N ASP A 455 -20.26 4.90 -7.32
CA ASP A 455 -19.13 5.63 -6.73
C ASP A 455 -19.39 7.15 -6.66
N VAL A 456 -20.37 7.67 -7.41
CA VAL A 456 -20.72 9.09 -7.46
C VAL A 456 -22.11 9.30 -6.87
N THR A 457 -22.22 10.20 -5.89
CA THR A 457 -23.47 10.52 -5.21
C THR A 457 -23.58 12.03 -5.04
N VAL A 458 -24.65 12.62 -5.57
CA VAL A 458 -24.95 14.06 -5.41
C VAL A 458 -25.07 14.40 -3.93
N GLY A 459 -24.55 15.55 -3.54
CA GLY A 459 -24.51 15.97 -2.13
C GLY A 459 -23.39 15.33 -1.30
N SER A 460 -22.62 14.38 -1.86
CA SER A 460 -21.46 13.78 -1.19
C SER A 460 -20.13 14.32 -1.74
N PRO A 461 -19.03 14.25 -0.97
CA PRO A 461 -17.70 14.60 -1.49
C PRO A 461 -17.25 13.72 -2.65
N TRP A 462 -16.57 14.30 -3.64
CA TRP A 462 -16.06 13.56 -4.80
C TRP A 462 -15.11 12.40 -4.42
N HIS A 463 -15.36 11.23 -4.99
CA HIS A 463 -14.59 10.01 -4.76
C HIS A 463 -13.30 9.98 -5.59
N ILE A 464 -12.35 10.85 -5.24
CA ILE A 464 -11.07 10.92 -5.97
C ILE A 464 -10.20 9.67 -5.74
N THR A 465 -9.59 9.14 -6.80
CA THR A 465 -8.62 8.04 -6.77
C THR A 465 -7.39 8.37 -7.60
N THR A 466 -6.25 7.75 -7.26
CA THR A 466 -4.95 7.95 -7.95
C THR A 466 -5.00 7.64 -9.45
N HIS A 467 -5.87 6.73 -9.89
CA HIS A 467 -6.02 6.40 -11.30
C HIS A 467 -6.60 7.55 -12.12
N GLN A 468 -7.39 8.45 -11.51
CA GLN A 468 -8.03 9.55 -12.21
C GLN A 468 -7.03 10.62 -12.69
N PHE A 469 -5.82 10.67 -12.11
CA PHE A 469 -4.76 11.54 -12.63
C PHE A 469 -4.26 11.12 -14.01
N THR A 470 -4.39 9.82 -14.33
CA THR A 470 -3.89 9.26 -15.60
C THR A 470 -4.94 9.28 -16.72
N THR A 471 -6.17 9.71 -16.40
CA THR A 471 -7.24 9.87 -17.38
C THR A 471 -7.33 11.35 -17.73
N PRO A 472 -6.97 11.76 -18.96
CA PRO A 472 -7.07 13.17 -19.34
C PRO A 472 -8.55 13.62 -19.24
N PRO A 473 -8.82 14.85 -18.78
CA PRO A 473 -10.14 15.46 -18.99
C PRO A 473 -10.36 15.51 -20.51
N LYS A 474 -11.56 15.12 -20.97
CA LYS A 474 -11.95 15.39 -22.36
C LYS A 474 -12.02 16.91 -22.49
N ARG A 475 -11.07 17.51 -23.20
CA ARG A 475 -11.12 18.91 -23.62
C ARG A 475 -11.86 19.04 -24.93
#